data_AF-A0A3D3XDB9-F1
#
_entry.id   AF-A0A3D3XDB9-F1
#
_cell.length_a   1.000
_cell.length_b   1.000
_cell.length_c   1.000
_cell.angle_alpha   90.00
_cell.angle_beta   90.00
_cell.angle_gamma   90.00
#
_symmetry.space_group_name_H-M   'P 1'
#
loop_
_entity.id
_entity.type
_entity.pdbx_description
1 polymer ?
#
loop_
_entity_poly.entity_id
_entity_poly.type
_entity_poly.pdbx_seq_one_letter_code
_entity_poly.pdbx_strand_id
1 'polypeptide(L)'
;YIEKHLMGSNGDGKLNNPYWATWVFASSDDEATYELVKRYTRRPAETLYHTAEDPFEMKNLINQDNLSDIQGRLASELDVWMKTQGDPGSAQDSLQALNASRRGEHRYIPPSK
;
A
#
# COMPACT_ATOMS: atom_id res chain seq x y z
N TYR A 1 1.97 -3.60 -8.12
CA TYR A 1 2.38 -3.41 -6.72
C TYR A 1 2.67 -4.78 -6.13
N ILE A 2 3.81 -4.96 -5.47
CA ILE A 2 4.18 -6.20 -4.76
C ILE A 2 4.56 -5.80 -3.34
N GLU A 3 3.73 -6.18 -2.37
CA GLU A 3 4.05 -5.90 -0.97
C GLU A 3 4.95 -7.01 -0.44
N LYS A 4 6.27 -6.77 -0.40
CA LYS A 4 7.27 -7.81 -0.07
C LYS A 4 7.01 -8.49 1.27
N HIS A 5 6.50 -7.76 2.26
CA HIS A 5 6.26 -8.28 3.61
C HIS A 5 5.07 -9.24 3.68
N LEU A 6 4.09 -9.06 2.79
CA LEU A 6 2.92 -9.92 2.72
C LEU A 6 3.06 -11.03 1.68
N MET A 7 3.55 -10.68 0.49
CA MET A 7 3.54 -11.52 -0.70
C MET A 7 4.89 -12.22 -0.96
N GLY A 8 5.95 -11.86 -0.23
CA GLY A 8 7.28 -12.40 -0.45
C GLY A 8 7.52 -13.76 0.20
N SER A 9 8.51 -14.48 -0.31
CA SER A 9 9.14 -15.61 0.37
C SER A 9 10.41 -15.17 1.08
N ASN A 10 10.66 -15.72 2.26
CA ASN A 10 11.93 -15.67 2.95
C ASN A 10 13.00 -16.33 2.07
N GLY A 11 14.25 -15.91 2.22
CA GLY A 11 15.39 -16.43 1.45
C GLY A 11 15.67 -17.93 1.66
N ASP A 12 14.94 -18.59 2.57
CA ASP A 12 14.96 -20.04 2.84
C ASP A 12 13.76 -20.79 2.23
N GLY A 13 12.94 -20.13 1.40
CA GLY A 13 11.78 -20.71 0.73
C GLY A 13 10.49 -20.74 1.57
N LYS A 14 10.51 -20.28 2.83
CA LYS A 14 9.29 -20.13 3.62
C LYS A 14 8.54 -18.86 3.21
N LEU A 15 7.22 -18.81 3.36
CA LEU A 15 6.47 -17.56 3.14
C LEU A 15 6.84 -16.54 4.23
N ASN A 16 6.93 -15.26 3.87
CA ASN A 16 7.03 -14.16 4.85
C ASN A 16 5.76 -14.10 5.71
N ASN A 17 4.65 -14.56 5.15
CA ASN A 17 3.35 -14.56 5.75
C ASN A 17 2.62 -15.88 5.49
N PRO A 18 2.28 -16.66 6.54
CA PRO A 18 1.68 -17.98 6.35
C PRO A 18 0.23 -17.93 5.86
N TYR A 19 -0.48 -16.80 6.01
CA TYR A 19 -1.92 -16.72 5.69
C TYR A 19 -2.20 -16.13 4.30
N TRP A 20 -1.31 -15.32 3.72
CA TRP A 20 -1.61 -14.67 2.44
C TRP A 20 -1.88 -15.68 1.31
N ALA A 21 -1.06 -16.73 1.21
CA ALA A 21 -1.26 -17.77 0.19
C ALA A 21 -2.57 -18.53 0.38
N THR A 22 -3.04 -18.70 1.63
CA THR A 22 -4.31 -19.39 1.90
C THR A 22 -5.49 -18.51 1.50
N TRP A 23 -5.40 -17.18 1.66
CA TRP A 23 -6.41 -16.23 1.19
C TRP A 23 -6.49 -16.19 -0.33
N VAL A 24 -5.33 -16.15 -1.02
CA VAL A 24 -5.29 -16.22 -2.48
C VAL A 24 -5.90 -17.53 -2.96
N PHE A 25 -5.59 -18.65 -2.32
CA PHE A 25 -6.20 -19.94 -2.66
C PHE A 25 -7.73 -19.91 -2.43
N ALA A 26 -8.20 -19.49 -1.26
CA ALA A 26 -9.62 -19.45 -0.94
C ALA A 26 -10.42 -18.48 -1.84
N SER A 27 -9.78 -17.47 -2.41
CA SER A 27 -10.43 -16.51 -3.32
C SER A 27 -10.98 -17.13 -4.61
N SER A 28 -10.62 -18.37 -4.97
CA SER A 28 -11.25 -19.07 -6.11
C SER A 28 -12.70 -19.43 -5.85
N ASP A 29 -13.06 -19.67 -4.59
CA ASP A 29 -14.34 -20.27 -4.21
C ASP A 29 -15.12 -19.45 -3.16
N ASP A 30 -14.53 -18.36 -2.64
CA ASP A 30 -15.17 -17.43 -1.69
C ASP A 30 -15.11 -15.98 -2.20
N GLU A 31 -16.27 -15.43 -2.57
CA GLU A 31 -16.41 -14.08 -3.14
C GLU A 31 -15.95 -12.98 -2.17
N ALA A 32 -16.19 -13.14 -0.87
CA ALA A 32 -15.76 -12.14 0.12
C ALA A 32 -14.23 -12.09 0.21
N THR A 33 -13.57 -13.24 0.21
CA THR A 33 -12.11 -13.37 0.18
C THR A 33 -11.55 -12.86 -1.13
N TYR A 34 -12.22 -13.13 -2.25
CA TYR A 34 -11.88 -12.55 -3.55
C TYR A 34 -11.85 -11.03 -3.52
N GLU A 35 -12.91 -10.37 -3.03
CA GLU A 35 -12.94 -8.91 -2.97
C GLU A 35 -11.88 -8.34 -2.03
N LEU A 36 -11.54 -9.03 -0.93
CA LEU A 36 -10.43 -8.65 -0.06
C LEU A 36 -9.06 -8.74 -0.77
N VAL A 37 -8.78 -9.87 -1.42
CA VAL A 37 -7.53 -10.08 -2.18
C VAL A 37 -7.42 -9.11 -3.35
N LYS A 38 -8.52 -8.91 -4.09
CA LYS A 38 -8.60 -7.98 -5.21
C LYS A 38 -8.39 -6.54 -4.75
N ARG A 39 -9.07 -6.09 -3.69
CA ARG A 39 -8.87 -4.76 -3.10
C ARG A 39 -7.42 -4.55 -2.69
N TYR A 40 -6.80 -5.56 -2.06
CA TYR A 40 -5.41 -5.47 -1.64
C TYR A 40 -4.43 -5.37 -2.82
N THR A 41 -4.65 -6.15 -3.87
CA THR A 41 -3.75 -6.25 -5.03
C THR A 41 -3.96 -5.15 -6.07
N ARG A 42 -5.19 -4.62 -6.17
CA ARG A 42 -5.61 -3.55 -7.08
C ARG A 42 -6.09 -2.35 -6.28
N ARG A 43 -5.13 -1.58 -5.75
CA ARG A 43 -5.42 -0.37 -4.98
C ARG A 43 -5.46 0.86 -5.89
N PRO A 44 -6.46 1.74 -5.72
CA PRO A 44 -6.38 3.11 -6.25
C PRO A 44 -5.14 3.84 -5.71
N ALA A 45 -4.75 4.92 -6.39
CA ALA A 45 -3.65 5.77 -5.92
C ALA A 45 -3.97 6.40 -4.56
N GLU A 46 -5.23 6.79 -4.34
CA GLU A 46 -5.72 7.38 -3.11
C GLU A 46 -7.05 6.76 -2.69
N THR A 47 -7.24 6.67 -1.37
CA THR A 47 -8.50 6.21 -0.77
C THR A 47 -8.80 7.04 0.47
N LEU A 48 -10.07 7.43 0.66
CA LEU A 48 -10.53 8.23 1.79
C LEU A 48 -11.50 7.40 2.63
N TYR A 49 -11.30 7.34 3.94
CA TYR A 49 -12.16 6.57 4.84
C TYR A 49 -12.57 7.40 6.05
N HIS A 50 -13.77 7.13 6.58
CA HIS A 50 -14.22 7.66 7.86
C HIS A 50 -14.03 6.59 8.94
N THR A 51 -12.83 6.50 9.52
CA THR A 51 -12.42 5.38 10.38
C THR A 51 -13.28 5.18 11.63
N ALA A 52 -13.92 6.23 12.15
CA ALA A 52 -14.82 6.11 13.28
C ALA A 52 -16.18 5.44 12.92
N GLU A 53 -16.57 5.50 11.64
CA GLU A 53 -17.82 4.87 11.14
C GLU A 53 -17.54 3.57 10.39
N ASP A 54 -16.34 3.44 9.82
CA ASP A 54 -15.87 2.28 9.06
C ASP A 54 -14.48 1.84 9.58
N PRO A 55 -14.45 1.11 10.71
CA PRO A 55 -13.19 0.75 11.39
C PRO A 55 -12.27 -0.17 10.58
N PHE A 56 -12.83 -0.89 9.60
CA PHE A 56 -12.08 -1.78 8.70
C PHE A 56 -11.82 -1.13 7.34
N GLU A 57 -12.18 0.14 7.19
CA GLU A 57 -11.91 0.96 6.02
C GLU A 57 -12.45 0.29 4.74
N MET A 58 -13.60 -0.37 4.80
CA MET A 58 -14.14 -1.14 3.68
C MET A 58 -14.81 -0.26 2.61
N LYS A 59 -15.22 0.96 2.96
CA LYS A 59 -15.96 1.88 2.09
C LYS A 59 -15.10 3.09 1.72
N ASN A 60 -14.50 3.03 0.54
CA ASN A 60 -13.76 4.17 -0.01
C ASN A 60 -14.71 5.33 -0.34
N LEU A 61 -14.46 6.50 0.24
CA LEU A 61 -15.22 7.75 0.10
C LEU A 61 -14.56 8.74 -0.88
N ILE A 62 -13.53 8.33 -1.61
CA ILE A 62 -12.86 9.18 -2.60
C ILE A 62 -13.86 9.69 -3.66
N ASN A 63 -13.65 10.91 -4.17
CA ASN A 63 -14.49 11.56 -5.20
C ASN A 63 -15.95 11.84 -4.77
N GLN A 64 -16.23 11.93 -3.47
CA GLN A 64 -17.51 12.48 -3.00
C GLN A 64 -17.42 14.00 -2.92
N ASP A 65 -18.27 14.71 -3.65
CA ASP A 65 -18.22 16.19 -3.76
C ASP A 65 -18.29 16.88 -2.40
N ASN A 66 -19.05 16.34 -1.45
CA ASN A 66 -19.18 16.89 -0.10
C ASN A 66 -17.94 16.68 0.79
N LEU A 67 -16.93 15.93 0.32
CA LEU A 67 -15.69 15.63 1.04
C LEU A 67 -14.45 16.20 0.35
N SER A 68 -14.59 16.95 -0.75
CA SER A 68 -13.46 17.50 -1.53
C SER A 68 -12.48 18.30 -0.68
N ASP A 69 -13.00 19.12 0.24
CA ASP A 69 -12.19 19.98 1.10
C ASP A 69 -11.35 19.15 2.10
N ILE A 70 -11.93 18.07 2.63
CA ILE A 70 -11.24 17.15 3.54
C ILE A 70 -10.18 16.38 2.77
N GLN A 71 -10.52 15.87 1.58
CA GLN A 71 -9.57 15.18 0.71
C GLN A 71 -8.36 16.08 0.37
N GLY A 72 -8.60 17.31 -0.07
CA GLY A 72 -7.55 18.25 -0.44
C GLY A 72 -6.63 18.61 0.72
N ARG A 73 -7.19 18.81 1.92
CA ARG A 73 -6.41 19.06 3.14
C ARG A 73 -5.52 17.86 3.49
N LEU A 74 -6.08 16.64 3.51
CA LEU A 74 -5.32 15.44 3.87
C LEU A 74 -4.22 15.12 2.84
N ALA A 75 -4.51 15.27 1.55
CA ALA A 75 -3.52 15.10 0.49
C ALA A 75 -2.35 16.09 0.64
N SER A 76 -2.65 17.35 0.96
CA SER A 76 -1.62 18.38 1.18
C SER A 76 -0.72 18.08 2.38
N GLU A 77 -1.29 17.64 3.50
CA GLU A 77 -0.52 17.24 4.69
C GLU A 77 0.35 16.01 4.40
N LEU A 78 -0.17 15.03 3.65
CA LEU A 78 0.58 13.86 3.21
C LEU A 78 1.79 14.25 2.34
N ASP A 79 1.57 15.13 1.36
CA ASP A 79 2.64 15.64 0.48
C ASP A 79 3.75 16.35 1.26
N VAL A 80 3.38 17.17 2.25
CA VAL A 80 4.36 17.84 3.13
C VAL A 80 5.16 16.81 3.89
N TRP A 81 4.48 15.84 4.52
CA TRP A 81 5.14 14.81 5.30
C TRP A 81 6.07 13.94 4.44
N MET A 82 5.63 13.47 3.27
CA MET A 82 6.46 12.70 2.34
C MET A 82 7.74 13.45 1.96
N LYS A 83 7.64 14.75 1.63
CA LYS A 83 8.81 15.59 1.35
C LYS A 83 9.77 15.66 2.53
N THR A 84 9.27 15.78 3.77
CA THR A 84 10.14 15.81 4.96
C THR A 84 10.90 14.50 5.18
N GLN A 85 10.34 13.37 4.74
CA GLN A 85 10.98 12.06 4.85
C GLN A 85 11.86 11.74 3.63
N GLY A 86 11.89 12.61 2.62
CA GLY A 86 12.52 12.29 1.33
C GLY A 86 11.84 11.12 0.61
N ASP A 87 10.55 10.90 0.89
CA ASP A 87 9.76 9.80 0.33
C ASP A 87 9.25 10.18 -1.08
N PRO A 88 9.65 9.46 -2.14
CA PRO A 88 9.17 9.69 -3.49
C PRO A 88 7.80 9.07 -3.78
N GLY A 89 7.16 8.44 -2.78
CA GLY A 89 5.92 7.69 -2.92
C GLY A 89 6.12 6.39 -3.71
N SER A 90 5.19 6.10 -4.62
CA SER A 90 5.13 4.82 -5.35
C SER A 90 6.39 4.48 -6.15
N ALA A 91 7.26 5.46 -6.45
CA ALA A 91 8.53 5.20 -7.13
C ALA A 91 9.51 4.39 -6.28
N GLN A 92 9.36 4.41 -4.95
CA GLN A 92 10.09 3.57 -4.00
C GLN A 92 9.75 2.08 -4.19
N ASP A 93 8.51 1.76 -4.57
CA ASP A 93 8.01 0.39 -4.77
C ASP A 93 8.19 -0.11 -6.21
N SER A 94 9.31 0.26 -6.84
CA SER A 94 9.65 -0.16 -8.21
C SER A 94 10.69 -1.28 -8.22
N LEU A 95 10.67 -2.13 -9.27
CA LEU A 95 11.73 -3.13 -9.49
C LEU A 95 13.11 -2.47 -9.59
N GLN A 96 13.17 -1.25 -10.11
CA GLN A 96 14.39 -0.48 -10.18
C GLN A 96 14.93 -0.11 -8.79
N ALA A 97 14.07 0.40 -7.91
CA ALA A 97 14.43 0.71 -6.52
C ALA A 97 14.82 -0.57 -5.75
N LEU A 98 14.09 -1.67 -5.94
CA LEU A 98 14.42 -2.97 -5.34
C LEU A 98 15.79 -3.48 -5.78
N ASN A 99 16.08 -3.47 -7.09
CA ASN A 99 17.35 -3.94 -7.62
C ASN A 99 18.52 -3.07 -7.14
N ALA A 100 18.32 -1.76 -7.03
CA ALA A 100 19.33 -0.85 -6.51
C ALA A 100 19.58 -1.11 -5.01
N SER A 101 18.52 -1.29 -4.20
CA SER A 101 18.65 -1.67 -2.79
C SER A 101 19.40 -3.00 -2.59
N ARG A 102 19.20 -4.00 -3.46
CA ARG A 102 19.95 -5.28 -3.40
C ARG A 102 21.45 -5.11 -3.64
N ARG A 103 21.86 -4.04 -4.32
CA ARG A 103 23.26 -3.67 -4.53
C ARG A 103 23.80 -2.70 -3.48
N GLY A 104 22.99 -2.29 -2.49
CA GLY A 104 23.33 -1.24 -1.54
C GLY A 104 23.23 0.19 -2.10
N GLU A 105 22.72 0.35 -3.33
CA GLU A 105 22.57 1.63 -4.03
C GLU A 105 21.16 2.20 -3.79
N HIS A 106 20.82 2.51 -2.54
CA HIS A 106 19.48 3.02 -2.21
C HIS A 106 19.20 4.34 -2.97
N ARG A 107 18.13 4.35 -3.78
CA ARG A 107 17.82 5.48 -4.69
C ARG A 107 17.18 6.68 -3.99
N TYR A 108 16.45 6.42 -2.91
CA TYR A 108 15.70 7.43 -2.16
C TYR A 108 16.05 7.26 -0.70
N ILE A 109 16.73 8.27 -0.16
CA ILE A 109 17.25 8.29 1.20
C ILE A 109 16.76 9.60 1.83
N PRO A 110 16.22 9.57 3.07
CA PRO A 110 15.86 10.79 3.77
C PRO A 110 17.08 11.73 3.88
N PRO A 111 16.88 13.06 3.87
CA PRO A 111 17.95 14.00 4.16
C PRO A 111 18.60 13.68 5.52
N SER A 112 19.93 13.78 5.61
CA SER A 112 20.61 13.70 6.90
C SER A 112 20.08 14.79 7.83
N LYS A 113 19.78 14.42 9.08
CA LYS A 113 19.33 15.34 10.14
C LYS A 113 20.38 16.38 10.51
#